data_AF-A0A4Q4MZH5-F1
#
_entry.id   AF-A0A4Q4MZH5-F1
#
_cell.length_a   1.000
_cell.length_b   1.000
_cell.length_c   1.000
_cell.angle_alpha   90.00
_cell.angle_beta   90.00
_cell.angle_gamma   90.00
#
_symmetry.space_group_name_H-M   'P 1'
#
loop_
_entity.id
_entity.type
_entity.pdbx_description
1 polymer ?
#
loop_
_entity_poly.entity_id
_entity_poly.type
_entity_poly.pdbx_seq_one_letter_code
_entity_poly.pdbx_strand_id
1 'polypeptide(L)'
;MESGKLAPPTLQINTRQRALSQADTVTSQTSDPFRTPISPSNASTSGVSTVVGDYDAALQQELRAEAAADSNNPFAFTPSQLSKLLNPKSLAVYQALGGIHGIAAGLQTNIHTGLSADESTVPRHISFDEATNPQTPTKEKESSRPPRNGKPFEDRIRIHGRNVLPPKKVTPLWRLIWNAYNDT
;
A
#
# COMPACT_ATOMS: atom_id res chain seq x y z
N MET A 1 -37.43 -59.11 20.82
CA MET A 1 -36.06 -58.55 20.80
C MET A 1 -35.66 -58.42 19.36
N GLU A 2 -35.74 -57.22 18.79
CA GLU A 2 -35.23 -56.97 17.43
C GLU A 2 -34.45 -55.66 17.48
N SER A 3 -33.15 -55.78 17.20
CA SER A 3 -32.16 -54.75 17.48
C SER A 3 -32.03 -53.84 16.26
N GLY A 4 -32.46 -52.59 16.39
CA GLY A 4 -32.24 -51.55 15.38
C GLY A 4 -30.76 -51.19 15.28
N LYS A 5 -30.09 -51.63 14.21
CA LYS A 5 -28.75 -51.17 13.85
C LYS A 5 -28.85 -49.90 13.00
N LEU A 6 -28.68 -48.74 13.63
CA LEU A 6 -28.35 -47.49 12.94
C LEU A 6 -26.89 -47.57 12.48
N ALA A 7 -26.66 -47.68 11.17
CA ALA A 7 -25.34 -47.44 10.58
C ALA A 7 -25.21 -45.94 10.25
N PRO A 8 -24.05 -45.30 10.48
CA PRO A 8 -23.82 -43.91 10.08
C PRO A 8 -23.60 -43.80 8.55
N PRO A 9 -23.91 -42.66 7.92
CA PRO A 9 -23.69 -42.46 6.49
C PRO A 9 -22.19 -42.44 6.16
N THR A 10 -21.78 -43.29 5.22
CA THR A 10 -20.43 -43.32 4.65
C THR A 10 -20.22 -42.15 3.69
N LEU A 11 -19.26 -41.28 4.02
CA LEU A 11 -18.78 -40.22 3.12
C LEU A 11 -18.00 -40.84 1.94
N GLN A 12 -18.61 -40.87 0.76
CA GLN A 12 -17.91 -41.23 -0.47
C GLN A 12 -17.04 -40.07 -0.93
N ILE A 13 -15.73 -40.15 -0.66
CA ILE A 13 -14.73 -39.23 -1.20
C ILE A 13 -14.47 -39.64 -2.65
N ASN A 14 -14.98 -38.86 -3.60
CA ASN A 14 -14.70 -39.04 -5.03
C ASN A 14 -13.28 -38.52 -5.33
N THR A 15 -12.26 -39.37 -5.20
CA THR A 15 -10.92 -39.06 -5.68
C THR A 15 -10.91 -39.16 -7.20
N ARG A 16 -11.17 -38.04 -7.89
CA ARG A 16 -10.89 -37.96 -9.33
C ARG A 16 -9.42 -38.31 -9.55
N GLN A 17 -9.17 -39.37 -10.33
CA GLN A 17 -7.84 -39.78 -10.75
C GLN A 17 -7.13 -38.59 -11.41
N ARG A 18 -5.99 -38.20 -10.85
CA ARG A 18 -5.06 -37.26 -11.50
C ARG A 18 -4.53 -37.97 -12.75
N ALA A 19 -4.82 -37.42 -13.93
CA ALA A 19 -4.28 -37.91 -15.19
C ALA A 19 -2.75 -37.87 -15.16
N LEU A 20 -2.13 -38.94 -15.67
CA LEU A 20 -0.69 -39.03 -15.88
C LEU A 20 -0.31 -38.12 -17.05
N SER A 21 0.50 -37.11 -16.80
CA SER A 21 1.11 -36.28 -17.84
C SER A 21 2.15 -37.09 -18.62
N GLN A 22 1.95 -37.28 -19.92
CA GLN A 22 3.02 -37.68 -20.83
C GLN A 22 3.78 -36.42 -21.25
N ALA A 23 5.11 -36.46 -21.13
CA ALA A 23 6.01 -35.39 -21.54
C ALA A 23 6.61 -35.75 -22.90
N ASP A 24 6.01 -35.23 -23.98
CA ASP A 24 6.67 -35.19 -25.29
C ASP A 24 7.57 -33.95 -25.35
N THR A 25 8.88 -34.20 -25.42
CA THR A 25 9.89 -33.14 -25.54
C THR A 25 9.96 -32.68 -26.99
N VAL A 26 9.36 -31.53 -27.30
CA VAL A 26 9.59 -30.81 -28.56
C VAL A 26 10.67 -29.77 -28.33
N THR A 27 11.90 -30.04 -28.78
CA THR A 27 12.94 -29.00 -28.88
C THR A 27 12.79 -28.28 -30.21
N SER A 28 12.27 -27.06 -30.20
CA SER A 28 12.42 -26.13 -31.32
C SER A 28 13.18 -24.89 -30.87
N GLN A 29 14.25 -24.64 -31.61
CA GLN A 29 15.30 -23.66 -31.40
C GLN A 29 14.72 -22.25 -31.59
N THR A 30 14.60 -21.49 -30.51
CA THR A 30 14.53 -20.04 -30.57
C THR A 30 15.73 -19.50 -29.80
N SER A 31 16.54 -18.71 -30.50
CA SER A 31 17.78 -18.11 -29.99
C SER A 31 17.46 -17.15 -28.85
N ASP A 32 17.91 -17.49 -27.64
CA ASP A 32 17.75 -16.68 -26.43
C ASP A 32 18.96 -15.72 -26.28
N PRO A 33 18.77 -14.39 -26.29
CA PRO A 33 19.86 -13.41 -26.23
C PRO A 33 20.54 -13.32 -24.86
N PHE A 34 20.07 -14.04 -23.84
CA PHE A 34 20.66 -14.00 -22.48
C PHE A 34 21.76 -15.05 -22.23
N ARG A 35 22.14 -15.85 -23.23
CA ARG A 35 23.07 -16.99 -23.05
C ARG A 35 24.48 -16.81 -23.64
N THR A 36 24.82 -15.64 -24.18
CA THR A 36 26.20 -15.35 -24.59
C THR A 36 26.85 -14.32 -23.66
N PRO A 37 27.99 -14.62 -23.00
CA PRO A 37 28.77 -13.60 -22.33
C PRO A 37 29.45 -12.74 -23.41
N ILE A 38 28.89 -11.57 -23.67
CA ILE A 38 29.52 -10.57 -24.54
C ILE A 38 30.62 -9.89 -23.73
N SER A 39 31.87 -10.04 -24.17
CA SER A 39 33.04 -9.34 -23.63
C SER A 39 32.83 -7.81 -23.69
N PRO A 40 33.32 -7.01 -22.73
CA PRO A 40 32.95 -5.61 -22.59
C PRO A 40 33.76 -4.74 -23.55
N SER A 41 33.31 -4.65 -24.79
CA SER A 41 33.85 -3.71 -25.75
C SER A 41 32.69 -3.01 -26.45
N ASN A 42 32.36 -1.81 -25.96
CA ASN A 42 31.50 -0.82 -26.60
C ASN A 42 30.08 -1.28 -27.00
N ALA A 43 29.29 -1.70 -26.02
CA ALA A 43 27.85 -1.55 -26.15
C ALA A 43 27.49 -0.11 -25.78
N SER A 44 27.27 0.72 -26.79
CA SER A 44 26.64 2.03 -26.64
C SER A 44 25.44 1.89 -25.72
N THR A 45 25.49 2.59 -24.58
CA THR A 45 24.34 2.76 -23.70
C THR A 45 23.24 3.34 -24.57
N SER A 46 22.26 2.52 -24.95
CA SER A 46 21.05 2.99 -25.60
C SER A 46 20.47 4.06 -24.68
N GLY A 47 20.54 5.31 -25.14
CA GLY A 47 20.04 6.46 -24.42
C GLY A 47 18.56 6.27 -24.16
N VAL A 48 18.23 5.78 -22.96
CA VAL A 48 16.95 6.08 -22.32
C VAL A 48 17.07 7.55 -21.91
N SER A 49 16.86 8.40 -22.90
CA SER A 49 17.10 9.84 -22.84
C SER A 49 15.97 10.52 -22.06
N THR A 50 16.27 10.86 -20.80
CA THR A 50 16.09 12.16 -20.13
C THR A 50 14.73 12.89 -20.10
N VAL A 51 13.73 12.55 -20.91
CA VAL A 51 12.41 13.24 -20.88
C VAL A 51 11.58 12.84 -19.64
N VAL A 52 11.90 11.71 -19.00
CA VAL A 52 11.21 11.24 -17.78
C VAL A 52 11.58 12.08 -16.55
N GLY A 53 12.78 12.66 -16.50
CA GLY A 53 13.28 13.39 -15.32
C GLY A 53 12.57 14.71 -15.05
N ASP A 54 12.19 15.45 -16.10
CA ASP A 54 11.53 16.75 -15.95
C ASP A 54 10.09 16.62 -15.46
N TYR A 55 9.39 15.58 -15.92
CA TYR A 55 8.04 15.24 -15.45
C TYR A 55 8.06 14.83 -13.97
N ASP A 56 9.02 14.00 -13.58
CA ASP A 56 9.17 13.54 -12.20
C ASP A 56 9.50 14.70 -11.24
N ALA A 57 10.35 15.65 -11.66
CA ALA A 57 10.68 16.84 -10.87
C ALA A 57 9.47 17.77 -10.70
N ALA A 58 8.67 17.97 -11.75
CA ALA A 58 7.44 18.77 -11.68
C ALA A 58 6.40 18.13 -10.74
N LEU A 59 6.23 16.81 -10.81
CA LEU A 59 5.36 16.07 -9.89
C LEU A 59 5.84 16.17 -8.43
N GLN A 60 7.14 16.04 -8.20
CA GLN A 60 7.70 16.18 -6.86
C GLN A 60 7.45 17.59 -6.29
N GLN A 61 7.56 18.63 -7.13
CA GLN A 61 7.27 20.00 -6.72
C GLN A 61 5.78 20.19 -6.40
N GLU A 62 4.87 19.59 -7.18
CA GLU A 62 3.43 19.60 -6.89
C GLU A 62 3.12 18.92 -5.55
N LEU A 63 3.68 17.73 -5.32
CA LEU A 63 3.53 17.01 -4.06
C LEU A 63 4.09 17.82 -2.88
N ARG A 64 5.27 18.42 -3.04
CA ARG A 64 5.85 19.28 -2.00
C ARG A 64 4.96 20.49 -1.67
N ALA A 65 4.40 21.14 -2.69
CA ALA A 65 3.49 22.27 -2.50
C ALA A 65 2.23 21.86 -1.73
N GLU A 66 1.68 20.68 -2.03
CA GLU A 66 0.54 20.12 -1.32
C GLU A 66 0.89 19.78 0.14
N ALA A 67 2.10 19.27 0.41
CA ALA A 67 2.54 18.97 1.78
C ALA A 67 2.64 20.24 2.63
N ALA A 68 3.04 21.35 2.02
CA ALA A 68 3.18 22.64 2.69
C ALA A 68 1.84 23.30 3.05
N ALA A 69 0.73 22.87 2.44
CA ALA A 69 -0.60 23.42 2.74
C ALA A 69 -1.08 23.02 4.15
N ASP A 70 -0.73 21.83 4.62
CA ASP A 70 -1.17 21.28 5.90
C ASP A 70 -0.13 21.46 7.01
N SER A 71 0.03 22.69 7.52
CA SER A 71 1.03 23.05 8.54
C SER A 71 0.89 22.34 9.90
N ASN A 72 -0.23 21.66 10.16
CA ASN A 72 -0.51 20.94 11.40
C ASN A 72 -0.36 19.40 11.28
N ASN A 73 0.31 18.94 10.22
CA ASN A 73 0.59 17.52 9.99
C ASN A 73 1.98 17.15 10.54
N PRO A 74 2.11 16.22 11.51
CA PRO A 74 3.41 15.72 11.97
C PRO A 74 4.09 14.77 10.97
N PHE A 75 3.35 14.26 9.99
CA PHE A 75 3.86 13.38 8.94
C PHE A 75 4.33 14.19 7.73
N ALA A 76 5.22 13.58 6.95
CA ALA A 76 5.73 14.20 5.73
C ALA A 76 4.70 14.27 4.60
N PHE A 77 3.68 13.40 4.66
CA PHE A 77 2.71 13.21 3.59
C PHE A 77 1.26 13.36 4.05
N THR A 78 0.42 13.90 3.17
CA THR A 78 -1.02 14.04 3.37
C THR A 78 -1.78 12.82 2.81
N PRO A 79 -3.01 12.54 3.26
CA PRO A 79 -3.82 11.43 2.72
C PRO A 79 -4.08 11.57 1.21
N SER A 80 -4.25 12.79 0.71
CA SER A 80 -4.46 13.09 -0.70
C SER A 80 -3.22 12.77 -1.55
N GLN A 81 -2.01 13.07 -1.09
CA GLN A 81 -0.77 12.64 -1.76
C GLN A 81 -0.67 11.13 -1.86
N LEU A 82 -0.94 10.43 -0.76
CA LEU A 82 -0.89 8.97 -0.73
C LEU A 82 -1.96 8.34 -1.63
N SER A 83 -3.12 8.99 -1.79
CA SER A 83 -4.17 8.53 -2.69
C SER A 83 -3.74 8.55 -4.17
N LYS A 84 -2.82 9.43 -4.56
CA LYS A 84 -2.24 9.51 -5.91
C LYS A 84 -1.39 8.29 -6.27
N LEU A 85 -1.01 7.46 -5.29
CA LEU A 85 -0.35 6.18 -5.53
C LEU A 85 -1.30 5.09 -6.03
N LEU A 86 -2.62 5.26 -5.83
CA LEU A 86 -3.61 4.24 -6.09
C LEU A 86 -4.59 4.63 -7.21
N ASN A 87 -4.86 5.92 -7.41
CA ASN A 87 -5.92 6.41 -8.31
C ASN A 87 -5.45 7.49 -9.30
N PRO A 88 -4.94 7.12 -10.49
CA PRO A 88 -4.49 5.79 -10.92
C PRO A 88 -3.14 5.40 -10.29
N LYS A 89 -2.78 4.12 -10.35
CA LYS A 89 -1.50 3.63 -9.82
C LYS A 89 -0.31 4.19 -10.62
N SER A 90 0.51 5.02 -10.00
CA SER A 90 1.64 5.70 -10.66
C SER A 90 2.99 5.37 -10.00
N LEU A 91 3.93 4.88 -10.80
CA LEU A 91 5.31 4.61 -10.37
C LEU A 91 6.11 5.91 -10.21
N ALA A 92 5.82 6.93 -11.03
CA ALA A 92 6.45 8.24 -10.93
C ALA A 92 6.15 8.91 -9.56
N VAL A 93 4.89 8.86 -9.11
CA VAL A 93 4.50 9.35 -7.78
C VAL A 93 5.22 8.57 -6.67
N TYR A 94 5.34 7.26 -6.82
CA TYR A 94 6.08 6.43 -5.86
C TYR A 94 7.55 6.81 -5.76
N GLN A 95 8.21 7.09 -6.90
CA GLN A 95 9.59 7.59 -6.90
C GLN A 95 9.70 9.00 -6.31
N ALA A 96 8.77 9.89 -6.64
CA ALA A 96 8.73 11.26 -6.11
C ALA A 96 8.53 11.33 -4.58
N LEU A 97 7.87 10.33 -3.99
CA LEU A 97 7.73 10.17 -2.54
C LEU A 97 8.94 9.48 -1.86
N GLY A 98 10.01 9.21 -2.61
CA GLY A 98 11.23 8.57 -2.09
C GLY A 98 11.15 7.05 -1.99
N GLY A 99 10.21 6.43 -2.70
CA GLY A 99 9.99 4.98 -2.68
C GLY A 99 9.57 4.44 -1.32
N ILE A 100 9.79 3.14 -1.07
CA ILE A 100 9.40 2.50 0.18
C ILE A 100 10.07 3.13 1.41
N HIS A 101 11.36 3.49 1.30
CA HIS A 101 12.10 4.04 2.42
C HIS A 101 11.62 5.45 2.75
N GLY A 102 11.36 6.27 1.73
CA GLY A 102 10.82 7.62 1.94
C GLY A 102 9.40 7.60 2.48
N ILE A 103 8.54 6.70 1.98
CA ILE A 103 7.18 6.52 2.49
C ILE A 103 7.21 6.05 3.96
N ALA A 104 8.04 5.06 4.29
CA ALA A 104 8.16 4.56 5.65
C ALA A 104 8.71 5.61 6.62
N ALA A 105 9.71 6.39 6.20
CA ALA A 105 10.25 7.50 6.96
C ALA A 105 9.20 8.60 7.16
N GLY A 106 8.54 9.05 6.09
CA GLY A 106 7.54 10.11 6.16
C GLY A 106 6.29 9.76 6.96
N LEU A 107 5.90 8.49 6.98
CA LEU A 107 4.83 7.95 7.83
C LEU A 107 5.31 7.56 9.24
N GLN A 108 6.61 7.64 9.52
CA GLN A 108 7.20 7.27 10.81
C GLN A 108 6.88 5.82 11.20
N THR A 109 7.07 4.90 10.26
CA THR A 109 6.81 3.47 10.45
C THR A 109 8.04 2.66 10.10
N ASN A 110 8.26 1.55 10.81
CA ASN A 110 9.33 0.63 10.47
C ASN A 110 8.87 -0.33 9.36
N ILE A 111 9.70 -0.57 8.35
CA ILE A 111 9.39 -1.46 7.22
C ILE A 111 9.25 -2.92 7.67
N HIS A 112 10.02 -3.35 8.68
CA HIS A 112 10.07 -4.72 9.15
C HIS A 112 9.14 -4.98 10.34
N THR A 113 9.15 -4.09 11.33
CA THR A 113 8.38 -4.28 12.58
C THR A 113 7.03 -3.56 12.55
N GLY A 114 6.81 -2.66 11.60
CA GLY A 114 5.60 -1.86 11.51
C GLY A 114 5.51 -0.81 12.61
N LEU A 115 4.34 -0.73 13.24
CA LEU A 115 3.96 0.28 14.22
C LEU A 115 3.97 -0.28 15.64
N SER A 116 4.36 0.52 16.63
CA SER A 116 4.30 0.10 18.03
C SER A 116 2.85 0.12 18.55
N ALA A 117 2.47 -0.86 19.35
CA ALA A 117 1.14 -0.92 19.97
C ALA A 117 0.89 0.20 20.98
N ASP A 118 1.96 0.71 21.59
CA ASP A 118 1.91 1.74 22.64
C ASP A 118 2.01 3.16 22.07
N GLU A 119 1.95 3.34 20.74
CA GLU A 119 1.97 4.66 20.13
C GLU A 119 0.68 5.42 20.43
N SER A 120 0.79 6.54 21.14
CA SER A 120 -0.29 7.51 21.33
C SER A 120 -0.17 8.67 20.34
N THR A 121 0.93 9.43 20.45
CA THR A 121 1.29 10.58 19.62
C THR A 121 2.61 10.34 18.93
N VAL A 122 2.77 10.96 17.77
CA VAL A 122 3.97 10.77 16.95
C VAL A 122 5.14 11.53 17.59
N PRO A 123 6.32 10.91 17.76
CA PRO A 123 7.42 11.50 18.52
C PRO A 123 8.10 12.67 17.80
N ARG A 124 8.08 12.67 16.47
CA ARG A 124 8.80 13.63 15.62
C ARG A 124 7.87 14.29 14.61
N HIS A 125 8.25 15.47 14.16
CA HIS A 125 7.71 16.08 12.94
C HIS A 125 8.69 15.86 11.78
N ILE A 126 8.22 15.30 10.67
CA ILE A 126 9.05 15.03 9.48
C ILE A 126 8.53 15.84 8.31
N SER A 127 9.42 16.57 7.64
CA SER A 127 9.08 17.30 6.41
C SER A 127 9.18 16.42 5.18
N PHE A 128 8.52 16.83 4.09
CA PHE A 128 8.57 16.15 2.79
C PHE A 128 10.01 15.89 2.32
N ASP A 129 10.89 16.87 2.51
CA ASP A 129 12.28 16.80 2.05
C ASP A 129 13.12 15.82 2.86
N GLU A 130 12.84 15.74 4.16
CA GLU A 130 13.49 14.80 5.06
C GLU A 130 13.09 13.37 4.71
N ALA A 131 11.82 13.14 4.38
CA ALA A 131 11.34 11.83 3.97
C ALA A 131 11.89 11.40 2.59
N THR A 132 11.99 12.33 1.64
CA THR A 132 12.39 11.99 0.26
C THR A 132 13.91 11.94 0.04
N ASN A 133 14.72 12.53 0.93
CA ASN A 133 16.16 12.59 0.76
C ASN A 133 16.92 11.46 1.52
N PRO A 134 17.50 10.48 0.81
CA PRO A 134 18.22 9.35 1.43
C PRO A 134 19.54 9.75 2.10
N GLN A 135 20.07 10.95 1.81
CA GLN A 135 21.36 11.43 2.33
C GLN A 135 21.22 12.16 3.67
N THR A 136 20.00 12.44 4.15
CA THR A 136 19.84 12.99 5.48
C THR A 136 19.99 11.85 6.49
N PRO A 137 21.08 11.78 7.28
CA PRO A 137 21.17 10.77 8.32
C PRO A 137 19.96 10.99 9.22
N THR A 138 19.23 9.90 9.50
CA THR A 138 18.28 9.79 10.59
C THR A 138 19.04 10.01 11.89
N LYS A 139 19.49 11.25 12.14
CA LYS A 139 19.91 11.66 13.47
C LYS A 139 18.69 11.33 14.32
N GLU A 140 18.89 10.46 15.29
CA GLU A 140 18.02 10.21 16.43
C GLU A 140 17.79 11.56 17.11
N LYS A 141 16.97 12.39 16.48
CA LYS A 141 16.52 13.65 17.05
C LYS A 141 15.55 13.21 18.11
N GLU A 142 15.95 13.45 19.35
CA GLU A 142 15.11 13.36 20.54
C GLU A 142 13.71 13.88 20.22
N SER A 143 12.70 13.20 20.76
CA SER A 143 11.29 13.51 20.52
C SER A 143 11.06 15.02 20.60
N SER A 144 10.70 15.65 19.48
CA SER A 144 10.44 17.10 19.46
C SER A 144 9.18 17.46 20.23
N ARG A 145 8.38 16.46 20.61
CA ARG A 145 7.11 16.59 21.32
C ARG A 145 7.14 15.73 22.58
N PRO A 146 6.71 16.27 23.74
CA PRO A 146 6.64 15.47 24.96
C PRO A 146 5.66 14.31 24.78
N PRO A 147 5.96 13.12 25.34
CA PRO A 147 5.06 11.98 25.28
C PRO A 147 3.76 12.35 25.98
N ARG A 148 2.66 12.34 25.22
CA ARG A 148 1.34 12.64 25.75
C ARG A 148 0.62 11.32 25.96
N ASN A 149 0.09 11.12 27.17
CA ASN A 149 -0.80 10.00 27.48
C ASN A 149 -2.16 10.25 26.81
N GLY A 150 -2.21 10.04 25.50
CA GLY A 150 -3.37 10.23 24.64
C GLY A 150 -4.05 8.92 24.31
N LYS A 151 -5.03 8.98 23.41
CA LYS A 151 -5.64 7.76 22.85
C LYS A 151 -4.60 7.06 21.95
N PRO A 152 -4.66 5.73 21.78
CA PRO A 152 -3.78 5.04 20.85
C PRO A 152 -3.96 5.61 19.45
N PHE A 153 -2.83 5.88 18.79
CA PHE A 153 -2.74 6.40 17.42
C PHE A 153 -3.50 7.71 17.16
N GLU A 154 -3.59 8.60 18.15
CA GLU A 154 -4.36 9.85 18.09
C GLU A 154 -3.97 10.71 16.88
N ASP A 155 -2.67 10.94 16.66
CA ASP A 155 -2.18 11.76 15.54
C ASP A 155 -2.43 11.11 14.18
N ARG A 156 -2.27 9.78 14.07
CA ARG A 156 -2.54 9.04 12.83
C ARG A 156 -4.01 9.11 12.46
N ILE A 157 -4.90 8.87 13.43
CA ILE A 157 -6.35 8.94 13.21
C ILE A 157 -6.77 10.37 12.87
N ARG A 158 -6.16 11.38 13.49
CA ARG A 158 -6.45 12.78 13.22
C ARG A 158 -6.11 13.17 11.77
N ILE A 159 -4.96 12.73 11.25
CA ILE A 159 -4.50 13.10 9.90
C ILE A 159 -5.08 12.18 8.83
N HIS A 160 -4.99 10.86 9.01
CA HIS A 160 -5.34 9.87 7.98
C HIS A 160 -6.76 9.30 8.14
N GLY A 161 -7.46 9.66 9.20
CA GLY A 161 -8.78 9.13 9.49
C GLY A 161 -8.75 7.69 10.00
N ARG A 162 -9.93 7.09 10.13
CA ARG A 162 -10.09 5.67 10.49
C ARG A 162 -10.34 4.84 9.24
N ASN A 163 -9.67 3.69 9.15
CA ASN A 163 -9.92 2.70 8.11
C ASN A 163 -11.21 1.90 8.41
N VAL A 164 -12.35 2.57 8.41
CA VAL A 164 -13.67 1.98 8.66
C VAL A 164 -14.58 2.35 7.51
N LEU A 165 -15.25 1.35 6.93
CA LEU A 165 -16.21 1.59 5.88
C LEU A 165 -17.39 2.42 6.41
N PRO A 166 -17.91 3.36 5.60
CA PRO A 166 -19.11 4.10 5.97
C PRO A 166 -20.25 3.14 6.31
N PRO A 167 -21.07 3.42 7.33
CA PRO A 167 -22.20 2.59 7.67
C PRO A 167 -23.18 2.54 6.49
N LYS A 168 -23.83 1.39 6.30
CA LYS A 168 -24.90 1.28 5.32
C LYS A 168 -25.99 2.29 5.67
N LYS A 169 -26.39 3.10 4.69
CA LYS A 169 -27.56 3.97 4.83
C LYS A 169 -28.81 3.08 4.92
N VAL A 170 -29.38 2.97 6.11
CA VAL A 170 -30.65 2.28 6.33
C VAL A 170 -31.80 3.22 6.05
N THR A 171 -32.85 2.73 5.38
CA THR A 171 -34.10 3.48 5.24
C THR A 171 -34.79 3.53 6.60
N PRO A 172 -35.05 4.72 7.18
CA PRO A 172 -35.70 4.81 8.48
C PRO A 172 -37.13 4.26 8.41
N LEU A 173 -37.62 3.67 9.51
CA LEU A 173 -38.89 2.96 9.54
C LEU A 173 -40.07 3.78 8.99
N TRP A 174 -40.16 5.06 9.35
CA TRP A 174 -41.22 5.95 8.85
C TRP A 174 -41.21 6.11 7.34
N ARG A 175 -40.03 6.08 6.69
CA ARG A 175 -39.90 6.18 5.24
C ARG A 175 -40.38 4.89 4.57
N LEU A 176 -40.16 3.74 5.20
CA LEU A 176 -40.72 2.46 4.73
C LEU A 176 -42.25 2.47 4.83
N ILE A 177 -42.80 2.95 5.95
CA ILE A 177 -44.25 3.09 6.17
C ILE A 177 -44.86 4.04 5.13
N TRP A 178 -44.24 5.20 4.92
CA TRP A 178 -44.69 6.18 3.94
C TRP A 178 -44.66 5.62 2.52
N ASN A 179 -43.58 4.94 2.14
CA ASN A 179 -43.48 4.32 0.82
C ASN A 179 -44.59 3.27 0.63
N ALA A 180 -44.87 2.44 1.64
CA ALA A 180 -45.94 1.44 1.57
C ALA A 180 -47.36 2.05 1.52
N TYR A 181 -47.56 3.21 2.15
CA TYR A 181 -48.84 3.93 2.09
C TYR A 181 -49.11 4.53 0.69
N ASN A 182 -48.06 4.99 0.00
CA ASN A 182 -48.19 5.59 -1.33
C ASN A 182 -48.05 4.58 -2.48
N ASP A 183 -47.95 3.29 -2.18
CA ASP A 183 -47.88 2.21 -3.17
C ASP A 183 -49.33 1.82 -3.54
N THR A 184 -49.93 2.60 -4.44
CA THR A 184 -51.26 2.35 -5.04
C THR A 184 -51.16 2.31 -6.56
#